data_AF-A0A803KPQ8-F1
#
_entry.id   AF-A0A803KPQ8-F1
#
_cell.length_a   1.000
_cell.length_b   1.000
_cell.length_c   1.000
_cell.angle_alpha   90.00
_cell.angle_beta   90.00
_cell.angle_gamma   90.00
#
_symmetry.space_group_name_H-M   'P 1'
#
loop_
_entity.id
_entity.type
_entity.pdbx_description
1 polymer ?
#
loop_
_entity_poly.entity_id
_entity_poly.type
_entity_poly.pdbx_seq_one_letter_code
_entity_poly.pdbx_strand_id
1 'polypeptide(L)'
;MSDGALQVLDGTHLLAADTSLPEELSGDIAADRVLQIAESRASGCLYSLSLPEFLKSSALKRLNYDVRGQVIDSAKAERLLRDYISAIADELRDEPIVVSVLDGNTICLFLEDEDDFAMLAENLFTDLDAEDEGKLSKSEIQNAIVNMGVEMGVPPLSDFPMANDILKKHGAEGEEKLGQAQFAQLLQPILQELADALALEPVTVIQNIKITNGSKLRKLLADKNQLDNVTEKMYQQTNDCQKEQGCAEVIRSYLEKNGNELGLPPLEANETVILLYDAIFSDIDNKMRAKDMKKNELGDLVRQILENFAAELQANPVFHDVVN
;
A
#
# COMPACT_ATOMS: atom_id res chain seq x y z
N MET A 1 17.83 -10.65 -3.38
CA MET A 1 16.68 -9.71 -3.42
C MET A 1 15.78 -10.18 -4.56
N SER A 2 15.05 -11.27 -4.33
CA SER A 2 13.95 -11.67 -5.20
C SER A 2 12.78 -10.76 -4.85
N ASP A 3 12.72 -9.57 -5.44
CA ASP A 3 11.50 -8.76 -5.37
C ASP A 3 10.40 -9.58 -6.03
N GLY A 4 9.59 -10.29 -5.22
CA GLY A 4 8.29 -10.77 -5.66
C GLY A 4 7.55 -9.54 -6.15
N ALA A 5 7.43 -9.42 -7.48
CA ALA A 5 7.29 -8.14 -8.18
C ALA A 5 6.31 -7.20 -7.48
N LEU A 6 6.83 -6.23 -6.74
CA LEU A 6 6.03 -5.22 -6.06
C LEU A 6 5.29 -4.41 -7.13
N GLN A 7 3.98 -4.32 -6.99
CA GLN A 7 3.14 -3.55 -7.90
C GLN A 7 2.48 -2.40 -7.14
N VAL A 8 2.49 -1.22 -7.75
CA VAL A 8 1.76 -0.07 -7.26
C VAL A 8 0.39 -0.05 -7.91
N LEU A 9 -0.66 -0.22 -7.12
CA LEU A 9 -2.04 -0.07 -7.58
C LEU A 9 -2.52 1.35 -7.25
N ASP A 10 -2.90 2.05 -8.31
CA ASP A 10 -3.44 3.40 -8.25
C ASP A 10 -4.81 3.48 -8.95
N GLY A 11 -5.40 4.68 -8.95
CA GLY A 11 -6.71 4.90 -9.56
C GLY A 11 -6.80 4.62 -11.06
N THR A 12 -5.68 4.51 -11.78
CA THR A 12 -5.69 4.27 -13.24
C THR A 12 -6.07 2.84 -13.58
N HIS A 13 -5.85 1.89 -12.66
CA HIS A 13 -6.21 0.48 -12.83
C HIS A 13 -7.73 0.27 -12.95
N LEU A 14 -8.53 1.19 -12.38
CA LEU A 14 -9.99 1.13 -12.43
C LEU A 14 -10.60 1.74 -13.69
N LEU A 15 -9.80 2.27 -14.62
CA LEU A 15 -10.31 2.81 -15.89
C LEU A 15 -10.96 1.74 -16.78
N ALA A 16 -10.51 0.48 -16.66
CA ALA A 16 -11.05 -0.65 -17.39
C ALA A 16 -12.26 -1.31 -16.71
N ALA A 17 -12.68 -0.81 -15.53
CA ALA A 17 -13.76 -1.41 -14.78
C ALA A 17 -15.09 -1.29 -15.55
N ASP A 18 -15.80 -2.42 -15.63
CA ASP A 18 -17.16 -2.42 -16.15
C ASP A 18 -18.06 -1.55 -15.24
N THR A 19 -18.78 -0.61 -15.84
CA THR A 19 -19.71 0.28 -15.13
C THR A 19 -21.18 0.05 -15.49
N SER A 20 -21.49 -0.99 -16.25
CA SER A 20 -22.86 -1.37 -16.64
C SER A 20 -23.58 -2.14 -15.51
N LEU A 21 -24.91 -2.24 -15.50
CA LEU A 21 -25.56 -3.17 -14.56
C LEU A 21 -25.67 -4.56 -15.19
N PRO A 22 -25.53 -5.66 -14.41
CA PRO A 22 -25.92 -6.99 -14.85
C PRO A 22 -27.36 -7.01 -15.37
N GLU A 23 -27.60 -7.69 -16.50
CA GLU A 23 -28.91 -7.72 -17.17
C GLU A 23 -30.02 -8.32 -16.28
N GLU A 24 -29.65 -9.16 -15.30
CA GLU A 24 -30.58 -9.79 -14.37
C GLU A 24 -31.15 -8.80 -13.35
N LEU A 25 -30.52 -7.64 -13.16
CA LEU A 25 -30.99 -6.60 -12.26
C LEU A 25 -31.91 -5.63 -13.02
N SER A 26 -33.21 -5.95 -13.00
CA SER A 26 -34.25 -5.06 -13.53
C SER A 26 -35.17 -4.53 -12.44
N GLY A 27 -35.54 -3.25 -12.56
CA GLY A 27 -36.48 -2.59 -11.64
C GLY A 27 -35.79 -1.93 -10.43
N ASP A 28 -36.41 -2.13 -9.27
CA ASP A 28 -36.03 -1.53 -7.99
C ASP A 28 -34.93 -2.36 -7.31
N ILE A 29 -33.72 -1.80 -7.19
CA ILE A 29 -32.51 -2.49 -6.76
C ILE A 29 -32.06 -1.92 -5.40
N ALA A 30 -31.66 -2.78 -4.48
CA ALA A 30 -31.08 -2.35 -3.21
C ALA A 30 -29.71 -1.68 -3.45
N ALA A 31 -29.49 -0.48 -2.91
CA ALA A 31 -28.24 0.26 -3.10
C ALA A 31 -27.01 -0.50 -2.57
N ASP A 32 -27.15 -1.22 -1.45
CA ASP A 32 -26.09 -2.08 -0.89
C ASP A 32 -25.66 -3.17 -1.89
N ARG A 33 -26.59 -3.69 -2.70
CA ARG A 33 -26.28 -4.68 -3.72
C ARG A 33 -25.49 -4.07 -4.88
N VAL A 34 -25.79 -2.83 -5.25
CA VAL A 34 -25.04 -2.09 -6.27
C VAL A 34 -23.60 -1.86 -5.81
N LEU A 35 -23.40 -1.51 -4.53
CA LEU A 35 -22.06 -1.37 -3.97
C LEU A 35 -21.27 -2.67 -3.98
N GLN A 36 -21.88 -3.81 -3.61
CA GLN A 36 -21.20 -5.11 -3.67
C GLN A 36 -20.71 -5.46 -5.08
N ILE A 37 -21.50 -5.12 -6.11
CA ILE A 37 -21.10 -5.31 -7.51
C ILE A 37 -19.93 -4.39 -7.86
N ALA A 38 -20.01 -3.12 -7.47
CA ALA A 38 -18.94 -2.16 -7.69
C ALA A 38 -17.63 -2.58 -7.00
N GLU A 39 -17.70 -3.08 -5.76
CA GLU A 39 -16.56 -3.62 -5.01
C GLU A 39 -15.96 -4.85 -5.70
N SER A 40 -16.81 -5.79 -6.13
CA SER A 40 -16.35 -6.98 -6.86
C SER A 40 -15.65 -6.63 -8.18
N ARG A 41 -16.14 -5.62 -8.90
CA ARG A 41 -15.52 -5.16 -10.15
C ARG A 41 -14.22 -4.42 -9.92
N ALA A 42 -14.18 -3.53 -8.93
CA ALA A 42 -12.96 -2.85 -8.55
C ALA A 42 -11.90 -3.86 -8.09
N SER A 43 -12.28 -4.85 -7.27
CA SER A 43 -11.43 -5.96 -6.86
C SER A 43 -10.89 -6.74 -8.07
N GLY A 44 -11.73 -7.07 -9.05
CA GLY A 44 -11.30 -7.76 -10.27
C GLY A 44 -10.27 -6.97 -11.10
N CYS A 45 -10.40 -5.65 -11.16
CA CYS A 45 -9.39 -4.78 -11.79
C CYS A 45 -8.09 -4.62 -10.98
N LEU A 46 -8.11 -5.00 -9.70
CA LEU A 46 -7.01 -4.88 -8.75
C LEU A 46 -6.49 -6.27 -8.34
N TYR A 47 -6.36 -7.18 -9.31
CA TYR A 47 -5.83 -8.54 -9.10
C TYR A 47 -6.59 -9.34 -8.03
N SER A 48 -7.92 -9.26 -8.06
CA SER A 48 -8.82 -9.93 -7.10
C SER A 48 -8.56 -9.56 -5.64
N LEU A 49 -7.93 -8.40 -5.41
CA LEU A 49 -7.63 -7.93 -4.07
C LEU A 49 -8.91 -7.66 -3.28
N SER A 50 -8.97 -8.15 -2.05
CA SER A 50 -10.02 -7.73 -1.11
C SER A 50 -9.82 -6.25 -0.78
N LEU A 51 -10.77 -5.40 -1.18
CA LEU A 51 -10.65 -3.96 -1.02
C LEU A 51 -10.51 -3.60 0.47
N PRO A 52 -9.46 -2.84 0.84
CA PRO A 52 -9.30 -2.33 2.20
C PRO A 52 -10.48 -1.48 2.67
N GLU A 53 -10.81 -1.56 3.96
CA GLU A 53 -11.92 -0.78 4.53
C GLU A 53 -11.72 0.73 4.44
N PHE A 54 -10.48 1.21 4.45
CA PHE A 54 -10.23 2.64 4.28
C PHE A 54 -10.65 3.11 2.87
N LEU A 55 -10.42 2.31 1.81
CA LEU A 55 -10.87 2.64 0.45
C LEU A 55 -12.39 2.70 0.38
N LYS A 56 -13.08 1.69 0.92
CA LYS A 56 -14.54 1.64 0.95
C LYS A 56 -15.12 2.83 1.70
N SER A 57 -14.61 3.09 2.90
CA SER A 57 -15.03 4.19 3.76
C SER A 57 -14.79 5.56 3.11
N SER A 58 -13.62 5.77 2.49
CA SER A 58 -13.29 7.01 1.78
C SER A 58 -14.17 7.20 0.54
N ALA A 59 -14.42 6.14 -0.24
CA ALA A 59 -15.31 6.20 -1.40
C ALA A 59 -16.75 6.55 -1.00
N LEU A 60 -17.29 5.94 0.05
CA LEU A 60 -18.62 6.27 0.58
C LEU A 60 -18.71 7.72 1.07
N LYS A 61 -17.67 8.23 1.74
CA LYS A 61 -17.62 9.64 2.17
C LYS A 61 -17.67 10.59 0.97
N ARG A 62 -16.99 10.26 -0.13
CA ARG A 62 -16.99 11.07 -1.36
C ARG A 62 -18.35 11.09 -2.06
N LEU A 63 -19.11 9.99 -2.00
CA LEU A 63 -20.44 9.92 -2.60
C LEU A 63 -21.47 10.86 -1.93
N ASN A 64 -21.24 11.25 -0.67
CA ASN A 64 -22.17 12.06 0.13
C ASN A 64 -23.62 11.50 0.08
N TYR A 65 -23.74 10.17 0.07
CA TYR A 65 -24.99 9.44 -0.12
C TYR A 65 -25.14 8.35 0.93
N ASP A 66 -26.23 8.37 1.69
CA ASP A 66 -26.51 7.30 2.67
C ASP A 66 -27.20 6.11 1.97
N VAL A 67 -26.42 5.14 1.53
CA VAL A 67 -26.89 3.95 0.81
C VAL A 67 -27.76 3.00 1.64
N ARG A 68 -27.73 3.08 2.97
CA ARG A 68 -28.30 2.03 3.84
C ARG A 68 -29.81 1.89 3.69
N GLY A 69 -30.26 0.68 3.33
CA GLY A 69 -31.68 0.34 3.23
C GLY A 69 -32.43 1.05 2.10
N GLN A 70 -31.70 1.71 1.19
CA GLN A 70 -32.31 2.38 0.05
C GLN A 70 -32.57 1.41 -1.11
N VAL A 71 -33.68 1.64 -1.78
CA VAL A 71 -34.04 0.98 -3.03
C VAL A 71 -34.08 2.05 -4.12
N ILE A 72 -33.39 1.78 -5.23
CA ILE A 72 -33.16 2.73 -6.30
C ILE A 72 -33.50 2.12 -7.65
N ASP A 73 -33.96 2.96 -8.58
CA ASP A 73 -34.20 2.57 -9.96
C ASP A 73 -32.89 2.24 -10.71
N SER A 74 -33.01 1.54 -11.84
CA SER A 74 -31.87 1.14 -12.68
C SER A 74 -30.95 2.31 -13.07
N ALA A 75 -31.50 3.49 -13.38
CA ALA A 75 -30.69 4.64 -13.81
C ALA A 75 -29.86 5.20 -12.64
N LYS A 76 -30.44 5.26 -11.43
CA LYS A 76 -29.70 5.61 -10.21
C LYS A 76 -28.69 4.54 -9.82
N ALA A 77 -29.01 3.26 -10.02
CA ALA A 77 -28.08 2.17 -9.74
C ALA A 77 -26.84 2.22 -10.65
N GLU A 78 -27.00 2.45 -11.96
CA GLU A 78 -25.87 2.64 -12.87
C GLU A 78 -25.01 3.84 -12.49
N ARG A 79 -25.65 4.95 -12.09
CA ARG A 79 -24.94 6.12 -11.61
C ARG A 79 -24.16 5.82 -10.32
N LEU A 80 -24.80 5.22 -9.33
CA LEU A 80 -24.17 4.87 -8.05
C LEU A 80 -22.96 3.95 -8.25
N LEU A 81 -23.09 2.93 -9.09
CA LEU A 81 -22.00 2.01 -9.41
C LEU A 81 -20.79 2.75 -9.98
N ARG A 82 -21.02 3.57 -11.02
CA ARG A 82 -19.98 4.37 -11.68
C ARG A 82 -19.32 5.36 -10.72
N ASP A 83 -20.13 6.09 -9.96
CA ASP A 83 -19.67 7.12 -9.03
C ASP A 83 -18.85 6.48 -7.90
N TYR A 84 -19.24 5.30 -7.42
CA TYR A 84 -18.49 4.58 -6.38
C TYR A 84 -17.14 4.07 -6.88
N ILE A 85 -17.08 3.44 -8.07
CA ILE A 85 -15.81 3.02 -8.68
C ILE A 85 -14.91 4.24 -8.92
N SER A 86 -15.47 5.36 -9.40
CA SER A 86 -14.71 6.61 -9.55
C SER A 86 -14.19 7.14 -8.22
N ALA A 87 -14.98 7.03 -7.14
CA ALA A 87 -14.58 7.48 -5.81
C ALA A 87 -13.45 6.61 -5.21
N ILE A 88 -13.43 5.30 -5.50
CA ILE A 88 -12.30 4.41 -5.17
C ILE A 88 -11.07 4.80 -6.00
N ALA A 89 -11.24 5.04 -7.31
CA ALA A 89 -10.15 5.45 -8.19
C ALA A 89 -9.52 6.79 -7.72
N ASP A 90 -10.35 7.74 -7.31
CA ASP A 90 -9.87 9.00 -6.75
C ASP A 90 -9.17 8.84 -5.40
N GLU A 91 -9.57 7.86 -4.57
CA GLU A 91 -8.83 7.50 -3.35
C GLU A 91 -7.46 6.94 -3.70
N LEU A 92 -7.40 5.94 -4.58
CA LEU A 92 -6.15 5.29 -4.98
C LEU A 92 -5.20 6.22 -5.74
N ARG A 93 -5.70 7.32 -6.31
CA ARG A 93 -4.84 8.38 -6.86
C ARG A 93 -4.13 9.17 -5.75
N ASP A 94 -4.81 9.39 -4.63
CA ASP A 94 -4.29 10.13 -3.47
C ASP A 94 -3.46 9.25 -2.53
N GLU A 95 -3.90 8.02 -2.33
CA GLU A 95 -3.29 6.99 -1.51
C GLU A 95 -3.20 5.68 -2.30
N PRO A 96 -2.21 5.56 -3.21
CA PRO A 96 -1.93 4.30 -3.89
C PRO A 96 -1.52 3.23 -2.89
N ILE A 97 -1.76 1.97 -3.24
CA ILE A 97 -1.39 0.81 -2.43
C ILE A 97 -0.31 0.00 -3.12
N VAL A 98 0.64 -0.53 -2.35
CA VAL A 98 1.63 -1.48 -2.84
C VAL A 98 1.14 -2.89 -2.57
N VAL A 99 1.25 -3.77 -3.56
CA VAL A 99 0.88 -5.18 -3.42
C VAL A 99 2.00 -6.09 -3.94
N SER A 100 2.04 -7.31 -3.42
CA SER A 100 2.77 -8.42 -4.02
C SER A 100 1.79 -9.40 -4.61
N VAL A 101 1.96 -9.73 -5.89
CA VAL A 101 1.21 -10.79 -6.56
C VAL A 101 2.03 -12.07 -6.49
N LEU A 102 1.50 -13.07 -5.80
CA LEU A 102 2.16 -14.34 -5.53
C LEU A 102 1.59 -15.39 -6.46
N ASP A 103 2.32 -15.65 -7.54
CA ASP A 103 1.93 -16.53 -8.66
C ASP A 103 2.77 -17.83 -8.71
N GLY A 104 3.57 -18.08 -7.67
CA GLY A 104 4.44 -19.25 -7.57
C GLY A 104 5.80 -19.09 -8.25
N ASN A 105 6.03 -18.06 -9.07
CA ASN A 105 7.27 -17.92 -9.83
C ASN A 105 8.50 -17.76 -8.92
N THR A 106 8.38 -16.98 -7.83
CA THR A 106 9.46 -16.83 -6.85
C THR A 106 9.84 -18.16 -6.19
N ILE A 107 8.86 -19.03 -5.90
CA ILE A 107 9.12 -20.35 -5.34
C ILE A 107 9.81 -21.23 -6.37
N CYS A 108 9.37 -21.19 -7.64
CA CYS A 108 10.01 -21.91 -8.74
C CYS A 108 11.49 -21.56 -8.89
N LEU A 109 11.89 -20.29 -8.73
CA LEU A 109 13.29 -19.88 -8.81
C LEU A 109 14.19 -20.65 -7.82
N PHE A 110 13.70 -20.93 -6.61
CA PHE A 110 14.45 -21.74 -5.65
C PHE A 110 14.48 -23.23 -5.99
N LEU A 111 13.52 -23.72 -6.78
CA LEU A 111 13.40 -25.13 -7.16
C LEU A 111 14.13 -25.47 -8.47
N GLU A 112 14.46 -24.46 -9.28
CA GLU A 112 15.11 -24.61 -10.59
C GLU A 112 16.55 -25.13 -10.48
N ASP A 113 17.27 -24.74 -9.42
CA ASP A 113 18.65 -25.15 -9.14
C ASP A 113 18.74 -25.95 -7.82
N GLU A 114 19.40 -27.11 -7.87
CA GLU A 114 19.50 -28.02 -6.72
C GLU A 114 20.33 -27.41 -5.58
N ASP A 115 21.35 -26.61 -5.90
CA ASP A 115 22.19 -25.93 -4.90
C ASP A 115 21.43 -24.78 -4.23
N ASP A 116 20.61 -24.02 -4.99
CA ASP A 116 19.76 -22.96 -4.44
C ASP A 116 18.68 -23.54 -3.51
N PHE A 117 18.03 -24.64 -3.91
CA PHE A 117 17.08 -25.35 -3.05
C PHE A 117 17.74 -25.90 -1.80
N ALA A 118 18.90 -26.53 -1.93
CA ALA A 118 19.64 -27.10 -0.80
C ALA A 118 20.00 -26.01 0.22
N MET A 119 20.45 -24.84 -0.25
CA MET A 119 20.77 -23.69 0.59
C MET A 119 19.53 -23.13 1.30
N LEU A 120 18.39 -23.01 0.59
CA LEU A 120 17.13 -22.60 1.19
C LEU A 120 16.69 -23.56 2.30
N ALA A 121 16.69 -24.87 2.02
CA ALA A 121 16.26 -25.89 2.96
C ALA A 121 17.18 -25.96 4.19
N GLU A 122 18.50 -25.79 4.01
CA GLU A 122 19.47 -25.72 5.10
C GLU A 122 19.25 -24.50 6.00
N ASN A 123 19.04 -23.31 5.40
CA ASN A 123 18.76 -22.09 6.16
C ASN A 123 17.48 -22.23 6.98
N LEU A 124 16.37 -22.69 6.36
CA LEU A 124 15.10 -22.91 7.05
C LEU A 124 15.21 -23.93 8.17
N PHE A 125 15.95 -25.03 7.95
CA PHE A 125 16.17 -26.04 8.99
C PHE A 125 16.94 -25.45 10.18
N THR A 126 18.02 -24.73 9.89
CA THR A 126 18.87 -24.13 10.93
C THR A 126 18.13 -23.08 11.75
N ASP A 127 17.30 -22.25 11.11
CA ASP A 127 16.51 -21.23 11.79
C ASP A 127 15.45 -21.84 12.73
N LEU A 128 14.90 -23.01 12.36
CA LEU A 128 13.92 -23.73 13.17
C LEU A 128 14.56 -24.61 14.25
N ASP A 129 15.75 -25.15 14.02
CA ASP A 129 16.49 -26.00 14.96
C ASP A 129 17.33 -25.14 15.93
N ALA A 130 16.69 -24.17 16.57
CA ALA A 130 17.35 -23.19 17.44
C ALA A 130 18.06 -23.82 18.65
N GLU A 131 17.68 -25.04 19.03
CA GLU A 131 18.30 -25.82 20.11
C GLU A 131 19.43 -26.74 19.65
N ASP A 132 19.74 -26.77 18.34
CA ASP A 132 20.78 -27.59 17.71
C ASP A 132 20.62 -29.09 18.05
N GLU A 133 19.38 -29.59 18.01
CA GLU A 133 19.10 -31.01 18.24
C GLU A 133 19.50 -31.89 17.03
N GLY A 134 19.71 -31.26 15.87
CA GLY A 134 19.91 -31.88 14.57
C GLY A 134 18.65 -32.53 14.01
N LYS A 135 17.48 -32.25 14.60
CA LYS A 135 16.20 -32.90 14.27
C LYS A 135 14.98 -32.01 14.54
N LEU A 136 14.15 -31.84 13.52
CA LEU A 136 12.88 -31.10 13.61
C LEU A 136 11.68 -32.03 13.60
N SER A 137 10.59 -31.63 14.23
CA SER A 137 9.31 -32.34 14.08
C SER A 137 8.77 -32.16 12.65
N LYS A 138 8.02 -33.13 12.12
CA LYS A 138 7.34 -32.99 10.83
C LYS A 138 6.45 -31.75 10.75
N SER A 139 5.78 -31.42 11.86
CA SER A 139 4.94 -30.21 11.97
C SER A 139 5.71 -28.90 11.71
N GLU A 140 7.04 -28.89 11.87
CA GLU A 140 7.86 -27.70 11.60
C GLU A 140 7.95 -27.34 10.11
N ILE A 141 7.55 -28.23 9.19
CA ILE A 141 7.44 -27.90 7.77
C ILE A 141 6.46 -26.74 7.55
N GLN A 142 5.37 -26.67 8.32
CA GLN A 142 4.43 -25.55 8.23
C GLN A 142 5.12 -24.25 8.64
N ASN A 143 5.90 -24.27 9.73
CA ASN A 143 6.65 -23.09 10.19
C ASN A 143 7.73 -22.68 9.19
N ALA A 144 8.38 -23.64 8.52
CA ALA A 144 9.33 -23.34 7.44
C ALA A 144 8.68 -22.58 6.29
N ILE A 145 7.48 -23.01 5.85
CA ILE A 145 6.72 -22.32 4.80
C ILE A 145 6.29 -20.93 5.29
N VAL A 146 5.88 -20.79 6.55
CA VAL A 146 5.54 -19.48 7.13
C VAL A 146 6.78 -18.56 7.18
N ASN A 147 7.95 -19.09 7.53
CA ASN A 147 9.21 -18.35 7.61
C ASN A 147 9.68 -17.84 6.23
N MET A 148 9.38 -18.58 5.16
CA MET A 148 9.62 -18.09 3.79
C MET A 148 8.85 -16.79 3.53
N GLY A 149 7.57 -16.75 3.91
CA GLY A 149 6.73 -15.55 3.83
C GLY A 149 6.62 -14.94 2.42
N VAL A 150 6.04 -13.73 2.38
CA VAL A 150 5.71 -13.03 1.13
C VAL A 150 6.95 -12.71 0.29
N GLU A 151 8.07 -12.39 0.95
CA GLU A 151 9.36 -12.09 0.31
C GLU A 151 9.90 -13.27 -0.52
N MET A 152 9.57 -14.49 -0.13
CA MET A 152 9.98 -15.72 -0.83
C MET A 152 8.84 -16.32 -1.67
N GLY A 153 7.78 -15.56 -1.92
CA GLY A 153 6.67 -15.98 -2.78
C GLY A 153 5.55 -16.74 -2.07
N VAL A 154 5.59 -16.87 -0.74
CA VAL A 154 4.60 -17.64 0.02
C VAL A 154 3.54 -16.70 0.64
N PRO A 155 2.25 -16.87 0.31
CA PRO A 155 1.19 -16.06 0.92
C PRO A 155 0.99 -16.39 2.40
N PRO A 156 0.42 -15.47 3.20
CA PRO A 156 -0.13 -15.81 4.50
C PRO A 156 -1.10 -16.99 4.36
N LEU A 157 -0.91 -18.05 5.16
CA LEU A 157 -1.69 -19.28 5.04
C LEU A 157 -3.20 -19.08 5.27
N SER A 158 -3.60 -18.02 5.96
CA SER A 158 -5.00 -17.62 6.12
C SER A 158 -5.66 -17.21 4.81
N ASP A 159 -4.87 -16.62 3.91
CA ASP A 159 -5.31 -16.04 2.66
C ASP A 159 -5.15 -17.03 1.50
N PHE A 160 -4.52 -18.18 1.76
CA PHE A 160 -4.36 -19.28 0.82
C PHE A 160 -4.76 -20.63 1.43
N PRO A 161 -6.07 -20.92 1.53
CA PRO A 161 -6.58 -22.12 2.21
C PRO A 161 -6.05 -23.44 1.65
N MET A 162 -5.71 -23.48 0.34
CA MET A 162 -5.16 -24.66 -0.33
C MET A 162 -3.83 -25.13 0.27
N ALA A 163 -3.02 -24.25 0.89
CA ALA A 163 -1.75 -24.64 1.50
C ALA A 163 -1.93 -25.72 2.59
N ASN A 164 -3.00 -25.65 3.37
CA ASN A 164 -3.27 -26.65 4.42
C ASN A 164 -3.57 -28.03 3.83
N ASP A 165 -4.25 -28.07 2.68
CA ASP A 165 -4.56 -29.32 1.99
C ASP A 165 -3.30 -29.92 1.36
N ILE A 166 -2.40 -29.09 0.82
CA ILE A 166 -1.09 -29.51 0.30
C ILE A 166 -0.24 -30.10 1.43
N LEU A 167 -0.11 -29.39 2.56
CA LEU A 167 0.63 -29.87 3.74
C LEU A 167 0.13 -31.26 4.22
N LYS A 168 -1.19 -31.41 4.32
CA LYS A 168 -1.83 -32.69 4.68
C LYS A 168 -1.57 -33.79 3.68
N LYS A 169 -1.68 -33.48 2.39
CA LYS A 169 -1.47 -34.44 1.30
C LYS A 169 -0.06 -35.04 1.33
N HIS A 170 0.95 -34.23 1.64
CA HIS A 170 2.34 -34.67 1.77
C HIS A 170 2.69 -35.25 3.13
N GLY A 171 1.75 -35.27 4.09
CA GLY A 171 1.98 -35.82 5.42
C GLY A 171 2.96 -34.99 6.25
N ALA A 172 2.91 -33.66 6.09
CA ALA A 172 3.65 -32.69 6.90
C ALA A 172 3.06 -32.50 8.31
N GLU A 173 2.14 -33.38 8.72
CA GLU A 173 1.55 -33.40 10.05
C GLU A 173 2.22 -34.50 10.90
N GLY A 174 2.42 -34.21 12.19
CA GLY A 174 2.86 -35.19 13.19
C GLY A 174 4.17 -34.86 13.89
N GLU A 175 4.51 -35.70 14.86
CA GLU A 175 5.64 -35.50 15.79
C GLU A 175 6.91 -36.28 15.41
N GLU A 176 6.91 -36.90 14.22
CA GLU A 176 8.07 -37.66 13.76
C GLU A 176 9.24 -36.71 13.52
N LYS A 177 10.40 -37.06 14.08
CA LYS A 177 11.62 -36.24 14.00
C LYS A 177 12.36 -36.50 12.67
N LEU A 178 12.55 -35.46 11.89
CA LEU A 178 13.28 -35.43 10.62
C LEU A 178 14.68 -34.85 10.82
N GLY A 179 15.70 -35.50 10.27
CA GLY A 179 16.99 -34.85 10.05
C GLY A 179 16.94 -33.93 8.81
N GLN A 180 17.94 -33.06 8.64
CA GLN A 180 18.02 -32.06 7.57
C GLN A 180 17.72 -32.61 6.16
N ALA A 181 18.33 -33.74 5.78
CA ALA A 181 18.09 -34.35 4.46
C ALA A 181 16.64 -34.83 4.28
N GLN A 182 16.02 -35.35 5.34
CA GLN A 182 14.62 -35.81 5.30
C GLN A 182 13.65 -34.62 5.28
N PHE A 183 14.01 -33.54 5.98
CA PHE A 183 13.29 -32.28 5.94
C PHE A 183 13.27 -31.70 4.52
N ALA A 184 14.44 -31.60 3.85
CA ALA A 184 14.53 -31.13 2.48
C ALA A 184 13.73 -32.00 1.49
N GLN A 185 13.83 -33.34 1.63
CA GLN A 185 13.06 -34.29 0.81
C GLN A 185 11.54 -34.15 0.96
N LEU A 186 11.05 -33.76 2.14
CA LEU A 186 9.64 -33.51 2.37
C LEU A 186 9.22 -32.11 1.91
N LEU A 187 10.07 -31.10 2.12
CA LEU A 187 9.79 -29.71 1.76
C LEU A 187 9.69 -29.52 0.24
N GLN A 188 10.57 -30.13 -0.55
CA GLN A 188 10.63 -29.93 -2.00
C GLN A 188 9.30 -30.18 -2.73
N PRO A 189 8.64 -31.36 -2.59
CA PRO A 189 7.37 -31.62 -3.28
C PRO A 189 6.22 -30.73 -2.78
N ILE A 190 6.29 -30.24 -1.54
CA ILE A 190 5.31 -29.30 -0.99
C ILE A 190 5.45 -27.93 -1.65
N LEU A 191 6.69 -27.42 -1.76
CA LEU A 191 6.96 -26.15 -2.44
C LEU A 191 6.59 -26.21 -3.93
N GLN A 192 6.84 -27.34 -4.59
CA GLN A 192 6.43 -27.52 -5.99
C GLN A 192 4.92 -27.43 -6.15
N GLU A 193 4.15 -28.14 -5.33
CA GLU A 193 2.69 -28.11 -5.42
C GLU A 193 2.12 -26.76 -4.98
N LEU A 194 2.76 -26.08 -4.04
CA LEU A 194 2.42 -24.71 -3.65
C LEU A 194 2.61 -23.74 -4.83
N ALA A 195 3.74 -23.83 -5.53
CA ALA A 195 4.01 -23.02 -6.72
C ALA A 195 3.00 -23.30 -7.84
N ASP A 196 2.70 -24.58 -8.12
CA ASP A 196 1.72 -24.98 -9.13
C ASP A 196 0.31 -24.46 -8.79
N ALA A 197 -0.08 -24.50 -7.51
CA ALA A 197 -1.37 -23.99 -7.07
C ALA A 197 -1.46 -22.46 -7.19
N LEU A 198 -0.39 -21.74 -6.84
CA LEU A 198 -0.31 -20.29 -7.02
C LEU A 198 -0.28 -19.86 -8.49
N ALA A 199 0.28 -20.68 -9.38
CA ALA A 199 0.26 -20.43 -10.81
C ALA A 199 -1.17 -20.53 -11.40
N LEU A 200 -2.05 -21.33 -10.78
CA LEU A 200 -3.45 -21.44 -11.16
C LEU A 200 -4.32 -20.36 -10.52
N GLU A 201 -4.12 -20.11 -9.24
CA GLU A 201 -4.84 -19.11 -8.45
C GLU A 201 -3.86 -18.21 -7.70
N PRO A 202 -3.36 -17.12 -8.34
CA PRO A 202 -2.44 -16.20 -7.69
C PRO A 202 -3.08 -15.48 -6.51
N VAL A 203 -2.28 -15.20 -5.48
CA VAL A 203 -2.72 -14.47 -4.29
C VAL A 203 -2.10 -13.08 -4.27
N THR A 204 -2.94 -12.06 -4.10
CA THR A 204 -2.49 -10.67 -3.98
C THR A 204 -2.47 -10.26 -2.51
N VAL A 205 -1.30 -9.86 -2.02
CA VAL A 205 -1.10 -9.42 -0.63
C VAL A 205 -0.77 -7.93 -0.61
N ILE A 206 -1.42 -7.16 0.26
CA ILE A 206 -1.12 -5.74 0.45
C ILE A 206 0.13 -5.61 1.31
N GLN A 207 1.08 -4.83 0.81
CA GLN A 207 2.29 -4.49 1.55
C GLN A 207 2.05 -3.29 2.44
N ASN A 208 2.71 -3.29 3.60
CA ASN A 208 2.61 -2.19 4.57
C ASN A 208 3.50 -0.99 4.19
N ILE A 209 3.45 -0.62 2.92
CA ILE A 209 4.27 0.44 2.32
C ILE A 209 3.33 1.56 1.88
N LYS A 210 3.57 2.77 2.42
CA LYS A 210 2.87 3.98 2.03
C LYS A 210 3.63 4.70 0.92
N ILE A 211 2.87 5.21 -0.05
CA ILE A 211 3.41 6.01 -1.16
C ILE A 211 3.01 7.46 -0.99
N THR A 212 4.00 8.34 -1.02
CA THR A 212 3.78 9.78 -1.10
C THR A 212 4.17 10.28 -2.49
N ASN A 213 3.17 10.53 -3.35
CA ASN A 213 3.33 10.90 -4.77
C ASN A 213 2.97 12.37 -5.10
N GLY A 214 2.74 13.18 -4.06
CA GLY A 214 2.34 14.58 -4.17
C GLY A 214 0.90 14.84 -4.67
N SER A 215 0.04 13.82 -4.86
CA SER A 215 -1.34 14.04 -5.33
C SER A 215 -2.14 14.94 -4.40
N LYS A 216 -2.03 14.70 -3.09
CA LYS A 216 -2.68 15.53 -2.07
C LYS A 216 -2.19 16.98 -2.08
N LEU A 217 -0.89 17.20 -2.30
CA LEU A 217 -0.34 18.54 -2.46
C LEU A 217 -0.89 19.24 -3.69
N ARG A 218 -0.98 18.56 -4.83
CA ARG A 218 -1.57 19.12 -6.05
C ARG A 218 -3.04 19.50 -5.83
N LYS A 219 -3.81 18.68 -5.09
CA LYS A 219 -5.19 19.00 -4.71
C LYS A 219 -5.26 20.21 -3.79
N LEU A 220 -4.40 20.28 -2.76
CA LEU A 220 -4.28 21.43 -1.87
C LEU A 220 -3.95 22.72 -2.63
N LEU A 221 -3.00 22.66 -3.58
CA LEU A 221 -2.59 23.79 -4.41
C LEU A 221 -3.71 24.29 -5.34
N ALA A 222 -4.58 23.39 -5.79
CA ALA A 222 -5.75 23.71 -6.62
C ALA A 222 -6.91 24.31 -5.80
N ASP A 223 -7.02 23.99 -4.51
CA ASP A 223 -8.04 24.56 -3.61
C ASP A 223 -7.51 25.79 -2.89
N LYS A 224 -7.87 26.96 -3.42
CA LYS A 224 -7.49 28.26 -2.85
C LYS A 224 -7.87 28.41 -1.37
N ASN A 225 -9.04 27.92 -0.95
CA ASN A 225 -9.50 28.11 0.43
C ASN A 225 -8.67 27.26 1.40
N GLN A 226 -8.34 26.03 1.01
CA GLN A 226 -7.48 25.17 1.82
C GLN A 226 -6.05 25.70 1.89
N LEU A 227 -5.50 26.15 0.76
CA LEU A 227 -4.17 26.75 0.72
C LEU A 227 -4.11 28.02 1.58
N ASP A 228 -5.08 28.92 1.46
CA ASP A 228 -5.15 30.15 2.27
C ASP A 228 -5.24 29.85 3.78
N ASN A 229 -5.94 28.77 4.18
CA ASN A 229 -6.00 28.31 5.56
C ASN A 229 -4.66 27.77 6.06
N VAL A 230 -3.93 26.99 5.24
CA VAL A 230 -2.59 26.52 5.58
C VAL A 230 -1.63 27.70 5.72
N THR A 231 -1.65 28.64 4.78
CA THR A 231 -0.85 29.87 4.85
C THR A 231 -1.17 30.70 6.09
N GLU A 232 -2.44 30.82 6.47
CA GLU A 232 -2.85 31.53 7.69
C GLU A 232 -2.31 30.86 8.95
N LYS A 233 -2.40 29.53 9.05
CA LYS A 233 -1.83 28.79 10.18
C LYS A 233 -0.31 28.95 10.27
N MET A 234 0.39 28.93 9.13
CA MET A 234 1.83 29.20 9.07
C MET A 234 2.15 30.64 9.49
N TYR A 235 1.35 31.62 9.06
CA TYR A 235 1.53 33.02 9.41
C TYR A 235 1.34 33.25 10.93
N GLN A 236 0.35 32.61 11.54
CA GLN A 236 0.15 32.68 12.99
C GLN A 236 1.36 32.11 13.74
N GLN A 237 1.90 30.97 13.31
CA GLN A 237 3.13 30.42 13.89
C GLN A 237 4.35 31.34 13.70
N THR A 238 4.47 32.04 12.57
CA THR A 238 5.55 33.03 12.36
C THR A 238 5.46 34.21 13.33
N ASN A 239 4.26 34.64 13.72
CA ASN A 239 4.06 35.74 14.66
C ASN A 239 4.32 35.36 16.12
N ASP A 240 4.11 34.08 16.48
CA ASP A 240 4.37 33.55 17.82
C ASP A 240 5.86 33.24 18.06
N CYS A 241 6.67 33.18 17.00
CA CYS A 241 8.11 32.98 17.09
C CYS A 241 8.82 34.22 17.67
N GLN A 242 9.28 34.14 18.92
CA GLN A 242 10.10 35.18 19.56
C GLN A 242 11.54 35.32 19.02
N LYS A 243 11.95 34.52 18.01
CA LYS A 243 13.35 34.39 17.55
C LYS A 243 13.64 35.17 16.26
N GLU A 244 14.92 35.50 16.05
CA GLU A 244 15.48 36.09 14.80
C GLU A 244 15.49 35.10 13.61
N GLN A 245 14.54 34.17 13.56
CA GLN A 245 14.54 33.04 12.65
C GLN A 245 14.12 33.45 11.24
N GLY A 246 14.78 32.89 10.23
CA GLY A 246 14.47 33.15 8.83
C GLY A 246 13.10 32.59 8.43
N CYS A 247 12.43 33.20 7.44
CA CYS A 247 11.12 32.75 6.97
C CYS A 247 11.12 31.26 6.56
N ALA A 248 12.17 30.84 5.86
CA ALA A 248 12.29 29.47 5.35
C ALA A 248 12.33 28.44 6.48
N GLU A 249 13.02 28.75 7.59
CA GLU A 249 13.12 27.87 8.75
C GLU A 249 11.77 27.67 9.45
N VAL A 250 10.94 28.72 9.54
CA VAL A 250 9.61 28.61 10.15
C VAL A 250 8.68 27.77 9.27
N ILE A 251 8.70 28.00 7.96
CA ILE A 251 7.91 27.19 7.01
C ILE A 251 8.36 25.73 7.07
N ARG A 252 9.69 25.49 7.05
CA ARG A 252 10.24 24.14 7.17
C ARG A 252 9.74 23.45 8.44
N SER A 253 9.89 24.09 9.60
CA SER A 253 9.43 23.51 10.86
C SER A 253 7.92 23.24 10.89
N TYR A 254 7.10 24.08 10.24
CA TYR A 254 5.67 23.82 10.09
C TYR A 254 5.42 22.56 9.25
N LEU A 255 6.07 22.46 8.09
CA LEU A 255 5.90 21.33 7.16
C LEU A 255 6.40 20.02 7.78
N GLU A 256 7.50 20.04 8.52
CA GLU A 256 7.99 18.84 9.23
C GLU A 256 6.97 18.34 10.27
N LYS A 257 6.29 19.25 10.98
CA LYS A 257 5.29 18.89 12.01
C LYS A 257 3.93 18.48 11.45
N ASN A 258 3.48 19.11 10.38
CA ASN A 258 2.12 18.93 9.83
C ASN A 258 2.13 18.23 8.46
N GLY A 259 3.29 17.78 8.00
CA GLY A 259 3.51 17.33 6.63
C GLY A 259 2.63 16.15 6.25
N ASN A 260 2.46 15.16 7.13
CA ASN A 260 1.64 13.98 6.86
C ASN A 260 0.18 14.35 6.52
N GLU A 261 -0.40 15.35 7.20
CA GLU A 261 -1.76 15.84 6.89
C GLU A 261 -1.84 16.54 5.53
N LEU A 262 -0.75 17.22 5.14
CA LEU A 262 -0.63 17.91 3.85
C LEU A 262 -0.26 16.95 2.71
N GLY A 263 0.07 15.69 3.00
CA GLY A 263 0.54 14.72 2.02
C GLY A 263 2.03 14.85 1.68
N LEU A 264 2.83 15.36 2.61
CA LEU A 264 4.29 15.28 2.58
C LEU A 264 4.77 14.02 3.30
N PRO A 265 5.91 13.44 2.87
CA PRO A 265 6.50 12.30 3.56
C PRO A 265 7.05 12.74 4.94
N PRO A 266 6.95 11.89 5.97
CA PRO A 266 7.51 12.17 7.29
C PRO A 266 9.05 12.12 7.24
N LEU A 267 9.73 12.99 7.97
CA LEU A 267 11.21 13.04 7.96
C LEU A 267 11.83 11.75 8.49
N GLU A 268 11.11 11.07 9.40
CA GLU A 268 11.54 9.84 10.05
C GLU A 268 11.45 8.63 9.11
N ALA A 269 10.84 8.76 7.92
CA ALA A 269 10.67 7.67 6.98
C ALA A 269 12.02 7.08 6.50
N ASN A 270 12.89 7.93 5.95
CA ASN A 270 14.22 7.54 5.49
C ASN A 270 15.08 8.78 5.14
N GLU A 271 16.37 8.54 4.89
CA GLU A 271 17.34 9.59 4.52
C GLU A 271 16.98 10.32 3.22
N THR A 272 16.34 9.64 2.26
CA THR A 272 15.90 10.24 0.99
C THR A 272 14.90 11.38 1.22
N VAL A 273 14.03 11.26 2.23
CA VAL A 273 13.11 12.34 2.60
C VAL A 273 13.86 13.55 3.16
N ILE A 274 14.89 13.34 3.98
CA ILE A 274 15.71 14.45 4.50
C ILE A 274 16.36 15.21 3.35
N LEU A 275 16.94 14.48 2.39
CA LEU A 275 17.56 15.06 1.20
C LEU A 275 16.55 15.82 0.33
N LEU A 276 15.31 15.34 0.19
CA LEU A 276 14.24 16.04 -0.51
C LEU A 276 13.95 17.41 0.14
N TYR A 277 13.81 17.45 1.47
CA TYR A 277 13.59 18.72 2.18
C TYR A 277 14.81 19.64 2.04
N ASP A 278 16.02 19.13 2.17
CA ASP A 278 17.24 19.96 2.04
C ASP A 278 17.38 20.55 0.63
N ALA A 279 17.09 19.77 -0.41
CA ALA A 279 17.13 20.24 -1.80
C ALA A 279 16.07 21.32 -2.08
N ILE A 280 14.84 21.15 -1.59
CA ILE A 280 13.78 22.13 -1.80
C ILE A 280 14.08 23.44 -1.06
N PHE A 281 14.64 23.35 0.15
CA PHE A 281 14.94 24.51 0.96
C PHE A 281 16.27 25.19 0.64
N SER A 282 17.21 24.54 -0.06
CA SER A 282 18.48 25.17 -0.48
C SER A 282 18.28 26.31 -1.46
N ASP A 283 17.22 26.24 -2.26
CA ASP A 283 16.94 27.20 -3.33
C ASP A 283 16.11 28.41 -2.86
N ILE A 284 15.75 28.45 -1.56
CA ILE A 284 14.92 29.50 -0.98
C ILE A 284 15.78 30.63 -0.41
N ASP A 285 15.51 31.88 -0.85
CA ASP A 285 16.22 33.05 -0.35
C ASP A 285 15.85 33.38 1.10
N ASN A 286 16.70 33.00 2.06
CA ASN A 286 16.45 33.19 3.49
C ASN A 286 16.84 34.59 4.02
N LYS A 287 16.91 35.61 3.15
CA LYS A 287 17.33 36.97 3.55
C LYS A 287 16.29 37.75 4.33
N MET A 288 15.01 37.39 4.19
CA MET A 288 13.90 38.07 4.87
C MET A 288 13.59 37.39 6.21
N ARG A 289 13.38 38.20 7.26
CA ARG A 289 13.00 37.69 8.59
C ARG A 289 11.50 37.39 8.61
N ALA A 290 11.11 36.31 9.29
CA ALA A 290 9.72 35.86 9.37
C ALA A 290 8.74 36.98 9.79
N LYS A 291 9.14 37.77 10.79
CA LYS A 291 8.37 38.90 11.33
C LYS A 291 8.21 40.10 10.40
N ASP A 292 9.12 40.25 9.43
CA ASP A 292 9.16 41.41 8.53
C ASP A 292 8.45 41.11 7.21
N MET A 293 8.07 39.84 6.97
CA MET A 293 7.43 39.38 5.74
C MET A 293 5.92 39.61 5.76
N LYS A 294 5.38 40.17 4.68
CA LYS A 294 3.93 40.37 4.57
C LYS A 294 3.23 39.04 4.36
N LYS A 295 1.99 38.91 4.84
CA LYS A 295 1.16 37.71 4.65
C LYS A 295 1.06 37.25 3.19
N ASN A 296 0.92 38.18 2.24
CA ASN A 296 0.85 37.84 0.83
C ASN A 296 2.17 37.27 0.31
N GLU A 297 3.30 37.87 0.71
CA GLU A 297 4.65 37.41 0.35
C GLU A 297 4.93 36.02 0.94
N LEU A 298 4.48 35.76 2.18
CA LEU A 298 4.51 34.42 2.78
C LEU A 298 3.67 33.42 1.98
N GLY A 299 2.45 33.80 1.58
CA GLY A 299 1.57 32.94 0.79
C GLY A 299 2.19 32.55 -0.55
N ASP A 300 2.83 33.48 -1.25
CA ASP A 300 3.53 33.21 -2.49
C ASP A 300 4.71 32.26 -2.29
N LEU A 301 5.49 32.45 -1.22
CA LEU A 301 6.61 31.56 -0.89
C LEU A 301 6.12 30.16 -0.49
N VAL A 302 5.10 30.05 0.35
CA VAL A 302 4.50 28.76 0.74
C VAL A 302 3.99 28.01 -0.48
N ARG A 303 3.28 28.70 -1.38
CA ARG A 303 2.81 28.12 -2.65
C ARG A 303 3.98 27.58 -3.47
N GLN A 304 5.03 28.37 -3.67
CA GLN A 304 6.22 27.97 -4.42
C GLN A 304 6.88 26.71 -3.83
N ILE A 305 7.04 26.65 -2.50
CA ILE A 305 7.63 25.50 -1.82
C ILE A 305 6.77 24.25 -2.04
N LEU A 306 5.45 24.36 -1.85
CA LEU A 306 4.53 23.25 -2.03
C LEU A 306 4.46 22.78 -3.50
N GLU A 307 4.56 23.70 -4.47
CA GLU A 307 4.66 23.39 -5.90
C GLU A 307 5.93 22.59 -6.22
N ASN A 308 7.07 22.98 -5.63
CA ASN A 308 8.33 22.23 -5.78
C ASN A 308 8.22 20.82 -5.19
N PHE A 309 7.68 20.68 -3.97
CA PHE A 309 7.41 19.35 -3.39
C PHE A 309 6.48 18.52 -4.28
N ALA A 310 5.40 19.12 -4.78
CA ALA A 310 4.43 18.43 -5.62
C ALA A 310 5.05 17.93 -6.94
N ALA A 311 5.97 18.70 -7.52
CA ALA A 311 6.70 18.33 -8.74
C ALA A 311 7.72 17.21 -8.47
N GLU A 312 8.55 17.35 -7.43
CA GLU A 312 9.54 16.34 -7.06
C GLU A 312 8.89 15.01 -6.68
N LEU A 313 7.82 15.03 -5.88
CA LEU A 313 7.10 13.80 -5.49
C LEU A 313 6.30 13.18 -6.64
N GLN A 314 5.96 13.96 -7.67
CA GLN A 314 5.35 13.42 -8.89
C GLN A 314 6.38 12.67 -9.75
N ALA A 315 7.58 13.23 -9.86
CA ALA A 315 8.67 12.62 -10.63
C ALA A 315 9.28 11.42 -9.88
N ASN A 316 9.45 11.57 -8.57
CA ASN A 316 10.12 10.62 -7.68
C ASN A 316 9.26 10.40 -6.42
N PRO A 317 8.20 9.56 -6.49
CA PRO A 317 7.41 9.21 -5.32
C PRO A 317 8.26 8.59 -4.21
N VAL A 318 7.94 8.91 -2.96
CA VAL A 318 8.61 8.35 -1.79
C VAL A 318 7.84 7.14 -1.27
N PHE A 319 8.55 6.03 -1.08
CA PHE A 319 8.06 4.81 -0.46
C PHE A 319 8.58 4.75 0.98
N HIS A 320 7.70 4.47 1.94
CA HIS A 320 8.07 4.34 3.34
C HIS A 320 7.14 3.38 4.06
N ASP A 321 7.69 2.64 5.02
CA ASP A 321 6.92 1.69 5.80
C ASP A 321 5.98 2.43 6.75
N VAL A 322 4.80 1.88 6.97
CA VAL A 322 3.92 2.37 8.04
C VAL A 322 4.50 1.86 9.35
N VAL A 323 5.13 2.77 10.11
CA VAL A 323 5.60 2.48 11.47
C VAL A 323 4.41 2.02 12.30
N ASN A 324 4.46 0.78 12.79
CA ASN A 324 3.48 0.22 13.74
C ASN A 324 3.56 0.92 15.11
#